data_AF-A0A067MZ65-F1
#
_entry.id   AF-A0A067MZ65-F1
#
_cell.length_a   1.000
_cell.length_b   1.000
_cell.length_c   1.000
_cell.angle_alpha   90.00
_cell.angle_beta   90.00
_cell.angle_gamma   90.00
#
_symmetry.space_group_name_H-M   'P 1'
#
loop_
_entity.id
_entity.type
_entity.pdbx_description
1 polymer ?
#
loop_
_entity_poly.entity_id
_entity_poly.type
_entity_poly.pdbx_seq_one_letter_code
_entity_poly.pdbx_strand_id
1 'polypeptide(L)'
;MARKGPILLALLALVLVGTVAVLSTFTYYFDVDSAAFITELEVPPSAGRANSTEARAKEKIQRILHQTWKTDVLPERWQSISDQCREMMPDYEYMLWTDELSRDFIAREYSWFLSTFDSYKYPIQRADAIRYFVLHYYGGIYLDLDVGCLRSLDPLLEYSVILPKTIPIGVSNDLMFAEKGHPFMDQTIHNLVNFDHDWVINYPTVMFSTGPMFLSAQYGIYAASHLHDPAHPSSEVRILPKPLYGKNAKEGEAPHSFFQHYYGSSWHSDDAAFVTFLGKWGKTVM
;
A
#
# COMPACT_ATOMS: atom_id res chain seq x y z
N MET A 1 21.53 -35.80 35.87
CA MET A 1 20.86 -34.54 35.48
C MET A 1 21.69 -33.66 34.52
N ALA A 2 22.89 -34.07 34.04
CA ALA A 2 23.85 -33.20 33.35
C ALA A 2 23.77 -33.11 31.81
N ARG A 3 22.87 -33.86 31.13
CA ARG A 3 22.79 -33.89 29.64
C ARG A 3 21.80 -32.92 29.00
N LYS A 4 21.00 -32.19 29.79
CA LYS A 4 19.94 -31.32 29.26
C LYS A 4 20.45 -29.96 28.77
N GLY A 5 21.53 -29.43 29.36
CA GLY A 5 22.09 -28.12 29.00
C GLY A 5 22.59 -28.01 27.54
N PRO A 6 23.44 -28.94 27.06
CA PRO A 6 23.93 -28.90 25.68
C PRO A 6 22.83 -29.10 24.64
N ILE A 7 21.83 -29.93 24.94
CA ILE A 7 20.68 -30.15 24.05
C ILE A 7 19.82 -28.88 23.95
N LEU A 8 19.55 -28.21 25.07
CA LEU A 8 18.79 -26.96 25.08
C LEU A 8 19.52 -25.85 24.30
N LEU A 9 20.85 -25.75 24.46
CA LEU A 9 21.69 -24.80 23.72
C LEU A 9 21.71 -25.10 22.21
N ALA A 10 21.79 -26.38 21.83
CA ALA A 10 21.75 -26.78 20.42
C ALA A 10 20.37 -26.49 19.79
N LEU A 11 19.27 -26.74 20.51
CA LEU A 11 17.92 -26.40 20.07
C LEU A 11 17.74 -24.88 19.92
N LEU A 12 18.21 -24.11 20.90
CA LEU A 12 18.19 -22.65 20.82
C LEU A 12 18.99 -22.14 19.61
N ALA A 13 20.20 -22.67 19.41
CA ALA A 13 21.04 -22.31 18.26
C ALA A 13 20.34 -22.63 16.93
N LEU A 14 19.69 -23.80 16.82
CA LEU A 14 18.95 -24.19 15.61
C LEU A 14 17.74 -23.27 15.36
N VAL A 15 17.02 -22.88 16.42
CA VAL A 15 15.93 -21.89 16.33
C VAL A 15 16.46 -20.53 15.86
N LEU A 16 17.57 -20.05 16.43
CA LEU A 16 18.17 -18.77 16.03
C LEU A 16 18.66 -18.79 14.59
N VAL A 17 19.39 -19.82 14.17
CA VAL A 17 19.87 -19.99 12.79
C VAL A 17 18.69 -20.09 11.83
N GLY A 18 17.66 -20.88 12.16
CA GLY A 18 16.45 -20.98 11.37
C GLY A 18 15.72 -19.63 11.26
N THR A 19 15.64 -18.88 12.35
CA THR A 19 15.03 -17.54 12.37
C THR A 19 15.80 -16.57 11.49
N VAL A 20 17.13 -16.53 11.59
CA VAL A 20 17.97 -15.68 10.72
C VAL A 20 17.78 -16.08 9.26
N ALA A 21 17.82 -17.38 8.93
CA ALA A 21 17.61 -17.84 7.56
C ALA A 21 16.25 -17.41 6.99
N VAL A 22 15.17 -17.55 7.78
CA VAL A 22 13.83 -17.10 7.39
C VAL A 22 13.79 -15.58 7.21
N LEU A 23 14.27 -14.80 8.18
CA LEU A 23 14.23 -13.34 8.12
C LEU A 23 15.09 -12.78 6.99
N SER A 24 16.27 -13.35 6.73
CA SER A 24 17.13 -12.97 5.61
C SER A 24 16.46 -13.28 4.27
N THR A 25 15.80 -14.44 4.17
CA THR A 25 15.04 -14.83 2.96
C THR A 25 13.87 -13.87 2.73
N PHE A 26 13.08 -13.60 3.76
CA PHE A 26 11.99 -12.62 3.70
C PHE A 26 12.51 -11.22 3.30
N THR A 27 13.59 -10.77 3.92
CA THR A 27 14.18 -9.45 3.59
C THR A 27 14.61 -9.42 2.13
N TYR A 28 15.23 -10.48 1.62
CA TYR A 28 15.65 -10.58 0.23
C TYR A 28 14.47 -10.56 -0.76
N TYR A 29 13.42 -11.35 -0.50
CA TYR A 29 12.26 -11.43 -1.41
C TYR A 29 11.39 -10.17 -1.43
N PHE A 30 11.35 -9.42 -0.33
CA PHE A 30 10.56 -8.19 -0.20
C PHE A 30 11.42 -6.92 -0.24
N ASP A 31 12.69 -7.06 -0.63
CA ASP A 31 13.53 -5.91 -0.89
C ASP A 31 13.04 -5.16 -2.13
N VAL A 32 13.24 -3.85 -2.12
CA VAL A 32 12.80 -2.99 -3.21
C VAL A 32 14.05 -2.48 -3.91
N ASP A 33 14.15 -2.72 -5.22
CA ASP A 33 15.26 -2.22 -6.02
C ASP A 33 15.37 -0.69 -5.87
N SER A 34 16.60 -0.24 -5.56
CA SER A 34 16.97 1.17 -5.47
C SER A 34 16.60 1.98 -6.72
N ALA A 35 16.61 1.36 -7.90
CA ALA A 35 16.25 2.01 -9.16
C ALA A 35 14.74 2.31 -9.29
N ALA A 36 13.88 1.59 -8.56
CA ALA A 36 12.44 1.78 -8.61
C ALA A 36 11.98 3.06 -7.89
N PHE A 37 12.82 3.62 -7.01
CA PHE A 37 12.44 4.78 -6.21
C PHE A 37 12.32 6.06 -7.04
N ILE A 38 11.29 6.85 -6.74
CA ILE A 38 11.14 8.22 -7.24
C ILE A 38 12.08 9.14 -6.46
N THR A 39 12.83 9.98 -7.15
CA THR A 39 13.77 10.92 -6.54
C THR A 39 13.21 12.35 -6.49
N GLU A 40 13.70 13.17 -5.56
CA GLU A 40 13.33 14.60 -5.51
C GLU A 40 13.78 15.39 -6.74
N LEU A 41 14.74 14.87 -7.50
CA LEU A 41 15.15 15.46 -8.78
C LEU A 41 14.10 15.26 -9.87
N GLU A 42 13.42 14.11 -9.85
CA GLU A 42 12.30 13.83 -10.77
C GLU A 42 11.05 14.63 -10.40
N VAL A 43 10.80 14.84 -9.09
CA VAL A 43 9.63 15.58 -8.59
C VAL A 43 10.02 16.73 -7.65
N PRO A 44 10.65 17.80 -8.17
CA PRO A 44 11.22 18.86 -7.34
C PRO A 44 10.16 19.59 -6.51
N PRO A 45 10.50 20.17 -5.35
CA PRO A 45 9.55 20.92 -4.51
C PRO A 45 8.82 22.07 -5.23
N SER A 46 9.46 22.65 -6.25
CA SER A 46 8.88 23.68 -7.10
C SER A 46 7.87 23.16 -8.13
N ALA A 47 7.81 21.84 -8.37
CA ALA A 47 6.82 21.24 -9.26
C ALA A 47 5.42 21.40 -8.66
N GLY A 48 4.59 22.20 -9.31
CA GLY A 48 3.25 22.53 -8.86
C GLY A 48 2.18 21.89 -9.72
N ARG A 49 1.09 22.63 -9.90
CA ARG A 49 -0.06 22.22 -10.71
C ARG A 49 0.26 22.27 -12.20
N ALA A 50 -0.22 21.30 -12.96
CA ALA A 50 -0.08 21.26 -14.41
C ALA A 50 -1.10 22.22 -15.06
N ASN A 51 -0.58 23.38 -15.50
CA ASN A 51 -1.39 24.48 -16.04
C ASN A 51 -1.50 24.47 -17.57
N SER A 52 -0.75 23.61 -18.27
CA SER A 52 -0.78 23.52 -19.74
C SER A 52 -1.34 22.17 -20.21
N THR A 53 -2.00 22.19 -21.36
CA THR A 53 -2.51 20.98 -22.02
C THR A 53 -1.37 20.01 -22.34
N GLU A 54 -0.19 20.52 -22.69
CA GLU A 54 1.01 19.71 -22.97
C GLU A 54 1.53 18.98 -21.73
N ALA A 55 1.49 19.63 -20.55
CA ALA A 55 1.86 18.97 -19.30
C ALA A 55 0.85 17.86 -18.96
N ARG A 56 -0.45 18.14 -19.10
CA ARG A 56 -1.52 17.16 -18.87
C ARG A 56 -1.48 15.98 -19.84
N ALA A 57 -0.99 16.19 -21.06
CA ALA A 57 -0.88 15.13 -22.07
C ALA A 57 0.15 14.04 -21.71
N LYS A 58 1.03 14.30 -20.73
CA LYS A 58 2.00 13.31 -20.21
C LYS A 58 1.46 12.47 -19.06
N GLU A 59 0.30 12.85 -18.51
CA GLU A 59 -0.30 12.16 -17.38
C GLU A 59 -0.85 10.81 -17.82
N LYS A 60 -0.45 9.76 -17.12
CA LYS A 60 -0.95 8.40 -17.32
C LYS A 60 -1.98 8.02 -16.26
N ILE A 61 -1.78 8.48 -15.03
CA ILE A 61 -2.72 8.27 -13.92
C ILE A 61 -3.87 9.27 -14.04
N GLN A 62 -5.10 8.77 -13.91
CA GLN A 62 -6.31 9.60 -13.98
C GLN A 62 -6.42 10.54 -12.77
N ARG A 63 -6.97 11.74 -12.98
CA ARG A 63 -7.21 12.72 -11.90
C ARG A 63 -8.46 12.35 -11.08
N ILE A 64 -8.42 11.21 -10.41
CA ILE A 64 -9.51 10.67 -9.59
C ILE A 64 -8.94 10.31 -8.21
N LEU A 65 -9.53 10.89 -7.16
CA LEU A 65 -9.26 10.54 -5.77
C LEU A 65 -10.30 9.53 -5.29
N HIS A 66 -9.82 8.35 -4.91
CA HIS A 66 -10.61 7.28 -4.32
C HIS A 66 -10.33 7.20 -2.82
N GLN A 67 -11.39 7.18 -2.02
CA GLN A 67 -11.32 6.87 -0.59
C GLN A 67 -12.41 5.84 -0.26
N THR A 68 -12.21 5.07 0.80
CA THR A 68 -13.22 4.11 1.28
C THR A 68 -13.69 4.46 2.67
N TRP A 69 -14.98 4.29 2.93
CA TRP A 69 -15.54 4.34 4.27
C TRP A 69 -16.72 3.38 4.38
N LYS A 70 -17.23 3.16 5.59
CA LYS A 70 -18.36 2.24 5.79
C LYS A 70 -19.66 2.77 5.13
N THR A 71 -19.84 4.09 5.18
CA THR A 71 -21.04 4.81 4.78
C THR A 71 -20.68 6.09 4.04
N ASP A 72 -21.66 6.80 3.52
CA ASP A 72 -21.50 8.11 2.86
C ASP A 72 -21.22 9.27 3.84
N VAL A 73 -21.39 9.04 5.15
CA VAL A 73 -21.08 10.02 6.20
C VAL A 73 -19.70 9.75 6.82
N LEU A 74 -18.75 10.65 6.56
CA LEU A 74 -17.42 10.62 7.20
C LEU A 74 -17.46 11.26 8.59
N PRO A 75 -16.71 10.71 9.58
CA PRO A 75 -16.44 11.43 10.82
C PRO A 75 -15.75 12.77 10.54
N GLU A 76 -16.12 13.83 11.29
CA GLU A 76 -15.65 15.21 11.07
C GLU A 76 -14.12 15.31 10.93
N ARG A 77 -13.37 14.58 11.77
CA ARG A 77 -11.90 14.53 11.70
C ARG A 77 -11.40 14.08 10.32
N TRP A 78 -11.98 13.03 9.77
CA TRP A 78 -11.57 12.45 8.48
C TRP A 78 -12.10 13.25 7.30
N GLN A 79 -13.30 13.82 7.45
CA GLN A 79 -13.89 14.74 6.49
C GLN A 79 -12.96 15.93 6.25
N SER A 80 -12.48 16.59 7.31
CA SER A 80 -11.57 17.74 7.20
C SER A 80 -10.24 17.40 6.49
N ILE A 81 -9.66 16.21 6.75
CA ILE A 81 -8.43 15.77 6.09
C ILE A 81 -8.68 15.52 4.60
N SER A 82 -9.80 14.87 4.27
CA SER A 82 -10.21 14.62 2.89
C SER A 82 -10.51 15.92 2.13
N ASP A 83 -11.19 16.88 2.77
CA ASP A 83 -11.52 18.19 2.19
C ASP A 83 -10.25 18.94 1.79
N GLN A 84 -9.21 18.93 2.64
CA GLN A 84 -7.93 19.61 2.34
C GLN A 84 -7.27 19.10 1.05
N CYS A 85 -7.27 17.79 0.81
CA CYS A 85 -6.78 17.22 -0.44
C CYS A 85 -7.63 17.70 -1.64
N ARG A 86 -8.96 17.69 -1.50
CA ARG A 86 -9.88 18.08 -2.58
C ARG A 86 -9.80 19.57 -2.91
N GLU A 87 -9.71 20.43 -1.91
CA GLU A 87 -9.56 21.87 -2.08
C GLU A 87 -8.24 22.23 -2.79
N MET A 88 -7.17 21.46 -2.53
CA MET A 88 -5.88 21.62 -3.20
C MET A 88 -5.92 21.17 -4.68
N MET A 89 -6.82 20.25 -5.02
CA MET A 89 -6.93 19.63 -6.34
C MET A 89 -8.38 19.69 -6.86
N PRO A 90 -8.95 20.89 -7.08
CA PRO A 90 -10.38 21.06 -7.36
C PRO A 90 -10.83 20.53 -8.73
N ASP A 91 -9.89 20.17 -9.60
CA ASP A 91 -10.16 19.57 -10.91
C ASP A 91 -10.06 18.04 -10.91
N TYR A 92 -9.79 17.43 -9.75
CA TYR A 92 -9.82 15.98 -9.61
C TYR A 92 -11.24 15.55 -9.30
N GLU A 93 -11.67 14.44 -9.89
CA GLU A 93 -12.90 13.77 -9.47
C GLU A 93 -12.70 13.11 -8.11
N TYR A 94 -13.74 13.09 -7.28
CA TYR A 94 -13.72 12.43 -5.98
C TYR A 94 -14.75 11.33 -5.92
N MET A 95 -14.31 10.13 -5.53
CA MET A 95 -15.17 8.96 -5.34
C MET A 95 -14.98 8.38 -3.93
N LEU A 96 -16.04 8.45 -3.13
CA LEU A 96 -16.12 7.75 -1.85
C LEU A 96 -16.81 6.40 -2.05
N TRP A 97 -16.09 5.32 -1.74
CA TRP A 97 -16.57 3.95 -1.83
C TRP A 97 -17.10 3.49 -0.47
N THR A 98 -18.43 3.40 -0.36
CA THR A 98 -19.08 2.80 0.82
C THR A 98 -19.00 1.28 0.79
N ASP A 99 -19.29 0.60 1.91
CA ASP A 99 -19.35 -0.88 1.92
C ASP A 99 -20.36 -1.41 0.88
N GLU A 100 -21.51 -0.75 0.75
CA GLU A 100 -22.56 -1.07 -0.23
C GLU A 100 -22.09 -0.83 -1.67
N LEU A 101 -21.59 0.39 -1.97
CA LEU A 101 -21.13 0.74 -3.32
C LEU A 101 -19.95 -0.14 -3.76
N SER A 102 -19.08 -0.51 -2.82
CA SER A 102 -17.95 -1.40 -3.07
C SER A 102 -18.44 -2.79 -3.50
N ARG A 103 -19.37 -3.37 -2.74
CA ARG A 103 -19.93 -4.69 -3.06
C ARG A 103 -20.68 -4.68 -4.39
N ASP A 104 -21.51 -3.67 -4.64
CA ASP A 104 -22.27 -3.53 -5.88
C ASP A 104 -21.37 -3.36 -7.10
N PHE A 105 -20.28 -2.61 -6.94
CA PHE A 105 -19.26 -2.48 -7.97
C PHE A 105 -18.59 -3.82 -8.30
N ILE A 106 -18.19 -4.59 -7.29
CA ILE A 106 -17.65 -5.94 -7.51
C ILE A 106 -18.71 -6.83 -8.19
N ALA A 107 -19.95 -6.82 -7.72
CA ALA A 107 -21.01 -7.63 -8.31
C ALA A 107 -21.27 -7.32 -9.79
N ARG A 108 -21.13 -6.04 -10.17
CA ARG A 108 -21.41 -5.56 -11.53
C ARG A 108 -20.22 -5.72 -12.48
N GLU A 109 -19.03 -5.31 -12.05
CA GLU A 109 -17.84 -5.21 -12.92
C GLU A 109 -16.89 -6.42 -12.78
N TYR A 110 -16.91 -7.10 -11.63
CA TYR A 110 -16.01 -8.21 -11.29
C TYR A 110 -16.77 -9.37 -10.66
N SER A 111 -17.91 -9.74 -11.24
CA SER A 111 -18.85 -10.73 -10.68
C SER A 111 -18.18 -12.07 -10.32
N TRP A 112 -17.10 -12.45 -11.01
CA TRP A 112 -16.28 -13.62 -10.70
C TRP A 112 -15.63 -13.58 -9.32
N PHE A 113 -15.39 -12.40 -8.76
CA PHE A 113 -14.77 -12.20 -7.44
C PHE A 113 -15.78 -12.03 -6.31
N LEU A 114 -17.07 -11.83 -6.61
CA LEU A 114 -18.09 -11.50 -5.61
C LEU A 114 -18.16 -12.52 -4.47
N SER A 115 -18.07 -13.81 -4.79
CA SER A 115 -18.08 -14.87 -3.77
C SER A 115 -16.92 -14.75 -2.78
N THR A 116 -15.72 -14.40 -3.26
CA THR A 116 -14.54 -14.20 -2.41
C THR A 116 -14.66 -12.91 -1.60
N PHE A 117 -15.15 -11.85 -2.23
CA PHE A 117 -15.37 -10.58 -1.56
C PHE A 117 -16.35 -10.71 -0.37
N ASP A 118 -17.44 -11.45 -0.58
CA ASP A 118 -18.44 -11.74 0.45
C ASP A 118 -17.93 -12.72 1.52
N SER A 119 -16.98 -13.61 1.18
CA SER A 119 -16.42 -14.59 2.13
C SER A 119 -15.37 -14.03 3.08
N TYR A 120 -14.82 -12.84 2.80
CA TYR A 120 -13.82 -12.23 3.67
C TYR A 120 -14.32 -12.09 5.12
N LYS A 121 -13.52 -12.60 6.05
CA LYS A 121 -13.87 -12.66 7.47
C LYS A 121 -13.97 -11.27 8.11
N TYR A 122 -13.04 -10.38 7.76
CA TYR A 122 -12.95 -9.04 8.35
C TYR A 122 -13.35 -7.95 7.36
N PRO A 123 -14.13 -6.93 7.76
CA PRO A 123 -14.49 -5.81 6.89
C PRO A 123 -13.29 -5.08 6.27
N ILE A 124 -12.18 -4.99 7.00
CA ILE A 124 -10.95 -4.36 6.50
C ILE A 124 -10.37 -5.11 5.27
N GLN A 125 -10.57 -6.42 5.15
CA GLN A 125 -10.14 -7.16 3.95
C GLN A 125 -10.92 -6.73 2.71
N ARG A 126 -12.22 -6.43 2.86
CA ARG A 126 -13.02 -5.87 1.76
C ARG A 126 -12.58 -4.46 1.38
N ALA A 127 -12.27 -3.62 2.37
CA ALA A 127 -11.73 -2.27 2.14
C ALA A 127 -10.32 -2.29 1.51
N ASP A 128 -9.51 -3.28 1.84
CA ASP A 128 -8.22 -3.55 1.19
C ASP A 128 -8.40 -4.13 -0.22
N ALA A 129 -9.38 -4.99 -0.46
CA ALA A 129 -9.62 -5.55 -1.79
C ALA A 129 -10.13 -4.48 -2.75
N ILE A 130 -11.15 -3.70 -2.35
CA ILE A 130 -11.82 -2.75 -3.25
C ILE A 130 -10.87 -1.70 -3.82
N ARG A 131 -9.88 -1.21 -3.03
CA ARG A 131 -8.89 -0.24 -3.51
C ARG A 131 -8.08 -0.74 -4.71
N TYR A 132 -7.85 -2.05 -4.82
CA TYR A 132 -7.17 -2.61 -5.99
C TYR A 132 -8.10 -2.63 -7.22
N PHE A 133 -9.36 -3.01 -7.05
CA PHE A 133 -10.31 -3.09 -8.15
C PHE A 133 -10.69 -1.72 -8.71
N VAL A 134 -10.87 -0.70 -7.85
CA VAL A 134 -11.22 0.65 -8.33
C VAL A 134 -10.06 1.27 -9.08
N LEU A 135 -8.82 1.07 -8.61
CA LEU A 135 -7.61 1.49 -9.33
C LEU A 135 -7.42 0.73 -10.64
N HIS A 136 -7.72 -0.57 -10.69
CA HIS A 136 -7.68 -1.31 -11.95
C HIS A 136 -8.72 -0.77 -12.96
N TYR A 137 -9.95 -0.50 -12.53
CA TYR A 137 -11.05 -0.11 -13.40
C TYR A 137 -11.01 1.35 -13.85
N TYR A 138 -10.77 2.27 -12.92
CA TYR A 138 -10.79 3.71 -13.14
C TYR A 138 -9.39 4.31 -13.34
N GLY A 139 -8.34 3.61 -12.88
CA GLY A 139 -7.06 4.25 -12.61
C GLY A 139 -7.16 5.18 -11.40
N GLY A 140 -6.27 6.15 -11.32
CA GLY A 140 -6.32 7.22 -10.35
C GLY A 140 -5.52 6.96 -9.09
N ILE A 141 -5.99 7.53 -7.99
CA ILE A 141 -5.23 7.66 -6.74
C ILE A 141 -6.12 7.19 -5.60
N TYR A 142 -5.71 6.12 -4.94
CA TYR A 142 -6.31 5.69 -3.70
C TYR A 142 -5.51 6.25 -2.52
N LEU A 143 -6.20 6.79 -1.51
CA LEU A 143 -5.60 7.19 -0.24
C LEU A 143 -6.56 6.90 0.93
N ASP A 144 -6.03 6.35 2.02
CA ASP A 144 -6.79 6.17 3.26
C ASP A 144 -7.23 7.55 3.82
N LEU A 145 -8.32 7.56 4.59
CA LEU A 145 -8.90 8.78 5.16
C LEU A 145 -8.00 9.52 6.16
N ASP A 146 -6.99 8.83 6.68
CA ASP A 146 -5.98 9.37 7.59
C ASP A 146 -4.69 9.81 6.87
N VAL A 147 -4.72 9.90 5.54
CA VAL A 147 -3.66 10.47 4.70
C VAL A 147 -4.12 11.83 4.16
N GLY A 148 -3.44 12.90 4.59
CA GLY A 148 -3.63 14.26 4.09
C GLY A 148 -2.62 14.65 3.02
N CYS A 149 -2.92 15.69 2.25
CA CYS A 149 -2.09 16.21 1.16
C CYS A 149 -1.40 17.51 1.57
N LEU A 150 -0.10 17.62 1.33
CA LEU A 150 0.71 18.81 1.64
C LEU A 150 1.03 19.64 0.38
N ARG A 151 0.95 19.03 -0.80
CA ARG A 151 1.16 19.68 -2.09
C ARG A 151 0.45 18.91 -3.21
N SER A 152 0.32 19.57 -4.35
CA SER A 152 -0.29 19.00 -5.57
C SER A 152 0.33 17.65 -5.94
N LEU A 153 -0.53 16.69 -6.29
CA LEU A 153 -0.12 15.35 -6.74
C LEU A 153 0.21 15.29 -8.24
N ASP A 154 -0.07 16.36 -9.01
CA ASP A 154 0.19 16.46 -10.45
C ASP A 154 1.57 15.92 -10.90
N PRO A 155 2.71 16.22 -10.21
CA PRO A 155 4.02 15.69 -10.62
C PRO A 155 4.15 14.16 -10.56
N LEU A 156 3.27 13.49 -9.81
CA LEU A 156 3.24 12.04 -9.69
C LEU A 156 2.38 11.38 -10.78
N LEU A 157 1.64 12.14 -11.59
CA LEU A 157 0.72 11.59 -12.58
C LEU A 157 1.38 11.10 -13.88
N GLU A 158 2.64 11.45 -14.13
CA GLU A 158 3.40 11.01 -15.32
C GLU A 158 3.83 9.52 -15.24
N TYR A 159 3.77 8.93 -14.04
CA TYR A 159 4.10 7.53 -13.79
C TYR A 159 2.91 6.60 -14.06
N SER A 160 3.16 5.30 -14.23
CA SER A 160 2.09 4.32 -14.47
C SER A 160 1.54 3.71 -13.19
N VAL A 161 2.39 3.30 -12.25
CA VAL A 161 1.96 2.87 -10.91
C VAL A 161 2.93 3.43 -9.86
N ILE A 162 2.41 3.86 -8.72
CA ILE A 162 3.22 4.29 -7.58
C ILE A 162 2.74 3.61 -6.31
N LEU A 163 3.68 2.94 -5.61
CA LEU A 163 3.46 2.33 -4.30
C LEU A 163 4.40 2.94 -3.25
N PRO A 164 3.93 3.28 -2.05
CA PRO A 164 4.78 3.79 -0.98
C PRO A 164 5.63 2.71 -0.33
N LYS A 165 6.88 3.05 0.01
CA LYS A 165 7.72 2.16 0.82
C LYS A 165 7.15 2.03 2.24
N THR A 166 7.01 0.80 2.72
CA THR A 166 6.65 0.54 4.12
C THR A 166 7.83 0.05 4.96
N ILE A 167 7.64 0.04 6.28
CA ILE A 167 8.59 -0.50 7.24
C ILE A 167 7.96 -1.70 7.98
N PRO A 168 8.73 -2.77 8.27
CA PRO A 168 10.17 -2.90 8.03
C PRO A 168 10.55 -3.25 6.58
N ILE A 169 9.69 -3.90 5.79
CA ILE A 169 10.00 -4.41 4.43
C ILE A 169 8.81 -4.25 3.49
N GLY A 170 9.03 -4.24 2.16
CA GLY A 170 7.96 -4.15 1.16
C GLY A 170 7.35 -2.76 0.96
N VAL A 171 6.10 -2.75 0.50
CA VAL A 171 5.29 -1.57 0.15
C VAL A 171 3.99 -1.52 0.96
N SER A 172 3.39 -0.32 1.10
CA SER A 172 2.11 -0.12 1.77
C SER A 172 0.96 -0.01 0.76
N ASN A 173 -0.26 -0.33 1.18
CA ASN A 173 -1.48 -0.25 0.38
C ASN A 173 -2.43 0.88 0.83
N ASP A 174 -2.01 1.74 1.77
CA ASP A 174 -2.79 2.88 2.29
C ASP A 174 -2.77 4.11 1.36
N LEU A 175 -1.85 4.14 0.40
CA LEU A 175 -1.74 5.13 -0.65
C LEU A 175 -1.26 4.41 -1.90
N MET A 176 -1.92 4.56 -3.04
CA MET A 176 -1.51 3.93 -4.29
C MET A 176 -1.96 4.76 -5.48
N PHE A 177 -1.15 4.76 -6.53
CA PHE A 177 -1.48 5.38 -7.81
C PHE A 177 -1.45 4.31 -8.89
N ALA A 178 -2.38 4.35 -9.82
CA ALA A 178 -2.37 3.46 -10.97
C ALA A 178 -2.97 4.10 -12.22
N GLU A 179 -2.35 3.83 -13.36
CA GLU A 179 -2.94 3.95 -14.68
C GLU A 179 -4.05 2.90 -14.82
N LYS A 180 -5.18 3.31 -15.41
CA LYS A 180 -6.30 2.42 -15.68
C LYS A 180 -5.86 1.18 -16.45
N GLY A 181 -6.24 0.00 -15.96
CA GLY A 181 -5.96 -1.28 -16.61
C GLY A 181 -4.49 -1.70 -16.59
N HIS A 182 -3.67 -1.11 -15.72
CA HIS A 182 -2.25 -1.46 -15.66
C HIS A 182 -2.04 -2.95 -15.31
N PRO A 183 -1.14 -3.70 -16.00
CA PRO A 183 -0.96 -5.14 -15.79
C PRO A 183 -0.62 -5.56 -14.35
N PHE A 184 0.10 -4.72 -13.61
CA PHE A 184 0.34 -4.95 -12.18
C PHE A 184 -0.96 -5.01 -11.36
N MET A 185 -1.92 -4.13 -11.64
CA MET A 185 -3.20 -4.10 -10.95
C MET A 185 -4.05 -5.30 -11.34
N ASP A 186 -4.01 -5.70 -12.62
CA ASP A 186 -4.67 -6.91 -13.12
C ASP A 186 -4.14 -8.18 -12.42
N GLN A 187 -2.82 -8.34 -12.33
CA GLN A 187 -2.19 -9.42 -11.57
C GLN A 187 -2.64 -9.38 -10.09
N THR A 188 -2.64 -8.20 -9.50
CA THR A 188 -2.98 -8.01 -8.08
C THR A 188 -4.42 -8.47 -7.82
N ILE A 189 -5.41 -8.04 -8.59
CA ILE A 189 -6.81 -8.43 -8.35
C ILE A 189 -7.05 -9.92 -8.57
N HIS A 190 -6.42 -10.54 -9.58
CA HIS A 190 -6.61 -11.95 -9.89
C HIS A 190 -5.95 -12.88 -8.86
N ASN A 191 -4.92 -12.41 -8.15
CA ASN A 191 -4.25 -13.20 -7.13
C ASN A 191 -4.92 -13.14 -5.75
N LEU A 192 -5.82 -12.20 -5.48
CA LEU A 192 -6.51 -12.10 -4.18
C LEU A 192 -7.19 -13.41 -3.75
N VAL A 193 -7.80 -14.14 -4.70
CA VAL A 193 -8.47 -15.43 -4.43
C VAL A 193 -7.51 -16.50 -3.88
N ASN A 194 -6.23 -16.43 -4.26
CA ASN A 194 -5.23 -17.41 -3.85
C ASN A 194 -4.63 -17.10 -2.46
N PHE A 195 -4.87 -15.90 -1.94
CA PHE A 195 -4.28 -15.41 -0.69
C PHE A 195 -5.31 -15.27 0.45
N ASP A 196 -6.59 -15.60 0.21
CA ASP A 196 -7.62 -15.65 1.25
C ASP A 196 -7.41 -16.83 2.21
N HIS A 197 -6.45 -16.66 3.13
CA HIS A 197 -6.09 -17.62 4.15
C HIS A 197 -6.54 -17.12 5.53
N ASP A 198 -7.31 -17.93 6.27
CA ASP A 198 -7.64 -17.63 7.66
C ASP A 198 -6.50 -18.07 8.58
N TRP A 199 -5.74 -17.09 9.08
CA TRP A 199 -4.74 -17.33 10.11
C TRP A 199 -5.43 -17.20 11.47
N VAL A 200 -5.02 -18.02 12.45
CA VAL A 200 -5.64 -18.07 13.80
C VAL A 200 -5.72 -16.69 14.49
N ILE A 201 -4.97 -15.69 14.02
CA ILE A 201 -4.86 -14.33 14.57
C ILE A 201 -5.28 -13.30 13.50
N ASN A 202 -5.99 -12.23 13.90
CA ASN A 202 -6.57 -11.23 13.00
C ASN A 202 -5.50 -10.51 12.17
N TYR A 203 -4.48 -9.95 12.84
CA TYR A 203 -3.53 -9.06 12.17
C TYR A 203 -2.73 -9.73 11.02
N PRO A 204 -2.17 -10.95 11.18
CA PRO A 204 -1.58 -11.68 10.05
C PRO A 204 -2.58 -12.02 8.94
N THR A 205 -3.82 -12.37 9.31
CA THR A 205 -4.86 -12.68 8.32
C THR A 205 -5.08 -11.52 7.37
N VAL A 206 -5.34 -10.32 7.89
CA VAL A 206 -5.58 -9.15 7.04
C VAL A 206 -4.30 -8.79 6.26
N MET A 207 -3.14 -8.80 6.92
CA MET A 207 -1.88 -8.34 6.32
C MET A 207 -1.45 -9.15 5.09
N PHE A 208 -1.62 -10.46 5.16
CA PHE A 208 -1.16 -11.39 4.11
C PHE A 208 -2.24 -11.76 3.09
N SER A 209 -3.53 -11.53 3.37
CA SER A 209 -4.61 -11.84 2.42
C SER A 209 -4.87 -10.70 1.45
N THR A 210 -5.03 -9.49 1.97
CA THR A 210 -5.41 -8.29 1.19
C THR A 210 -4.53 -7.09 1.49
N GLY A 211 -3.71 -7.18 2.54
CA GLY A 211 -2.93 -6.08 3.08
C GLY A 211 -1.60 -5.74 2.40
N PRO A 212 -0.77 -4.93 3.08
CA PRO A 212 0.56 -4.55 2.60
C PRO A 212 1.47 -5.74 2.23
N MET A 213 1.42 -6.87 2.95
CA MET A 213 2.27 -8.01 2.62
C MET A 213 1.76 -8.79 1.41
N PHE A 214 0.44 -8.86 1.22
CA PHE A 214 -0.15 -9.34 -0.03
C PHE A 214 0.36 -8.50 -1.21
N LEU A 215 0.21 -7.17 -1.14
CA LEU A 215 0.65 -6.27 -2.20
C LEU A 215 2.16 -6.34 -2.44
N SER A 216 2.95 -6.45 -1.37
CA SER A 216 4.41 -6.61 -1.48
C SER A 216 4.79 -7.91 -2.19
N ALA A 217 4.03 -8.99 -2.00
CA ALA A 217 4.26 -10.25 -2.71
C ALA A 217 3.92 -10.09 -4.20
N GLN A 218 2.82 -9.41 -4.51
CA GLN A 218 2.45 -9.10 -5.89
C GLN A 218 3.51 -8.24 -6.59
N TYR A 219 4.03 -7.22 -5.90
CA TYR A 219 5.11 -6.38 -6.40
C TYR A 219 6.36 -7.21 -6.70
N GLY A 220 6.81 -8.05 -5.77
CA GLY A 220 7.99 -8.89 -5.97
C GLY A 220 7.85 -9.84 -7.17
N ILE A 221 6.69 -10.49 -7.33
CA ILE A 221 6.38 -11.38 -8.46
C ILE A 221 6.37 -10.59 -9.79
N TYR A 222 5.73 -9.42 -9.80
CA TYR A 222 5.62 -8.59 -10.99
C TYR A 222 6.98 -8.05 -11.42
N ALA A 223 7.75 -7.48 -10.49
CA ALA A 223 9.09 -6.94 -10.74
C ALA A 223 10.07 -8.02 -11.25
N ALA A 224 9.98 -9.25 -10.73
CA ALA A 224 10.81 -10.36 -11.19
C ALA A 224 10.49 -10.82 -12.62
N SER A 225 9.26 -10.61 -13.09
CA SER A 225 8.80 -10.97 -14.45
C SER A 225 8.88 -9.81 -15.45
N HIS A 226 9.00 -8.58 -14.95
CA HIS A 226 9.05 -7.35 -15.74
C HIS A 226 10.29 -6.55 -15.34
N LEU A 227 11.47 -7.13 -15.58
CA LEU A 227 12.74 -6.45 -15.34
C LEU A 227 12.74 -5.09 -16.04
N HIS A 228 13.31 -4.07 -15.37
CA HIS A 228 13.41 -2.72 -15.91
C HIS A 228 13.88 -2.74 -17.36
N ASP A 229 12.96 -2.39 -18.25
CA ASP A 229 13.22 -2.23 -19.68
C ASP A 229 13.19 -0.73 -19.99
N PRO A 230 14.36 -0.10 -20.25
CA PRO A 230 14.42 1.30 -20.66
C PRO A 230 13.57 1.62 -21.89
N ALA A 231 13.22 0.61 -22.71
CA ALA A 231 12.34 0.77 -23.86
C ALA A 231 10.84 0.78 -23.52
N HIS A 232 10.44 0.26 -22.34
CA HIS A 232 9.04 0.19 -21.91
C HIS A 232 8.83 0.74 -20.48
N PRO A 233 9.12 2.03 -20.23
CA PRO A 233 8.93 2.66 -18.92
C PRO A 233 7.45 2.71 -18.47
N SER A 234 6.50 2.37 -19.34
CA SER A 234 5.06 2.32 -19.03
C SER A 234 4.62 1.06 -18.29
N SER A 235 5.45 0.03 -18.15
CA SER A 235 5.14 -1.14 -17.30
C SER A 235 5.71 -1.01 -15.89
N GLU A 236 6.38 0.10 -15.57
CA GLU A 236 7.10 0.27 -14.32
C GLU A 236 6.18 0.57 -13.14
N VAL A 237 6.40 -0.18 -12.06
CA VAL A 237 5.89 0.14 -10.73
C VAL A 237 6.98 0.94 -10.01
N ARG A 238 6.71 2.22 -9.75
CA ARG A 238 7.64 3.11 -9.05
C ARG A 238 7.34 3.18 -7.57
N ILE A 239 8.36 3.47 -6.77
CA ILE A 239 8.27 3.44 -5.32
C ILE A 239 8.42 4.83 -4.74
N LEU A 240 7.43 5.24 -3.93
CA LEU A 240 7.48 6.51 -3.23
C LEU A 240 8.31 6.36 -1.95
N PRO A 241 9.50 7.00 -1.85
CA PRO A 241 10.38 6.86 -0.70
C PRO A 241 9.86 7.67 0.50
N LYS A 242 10.39 7.35 1.69
CA LYS A 242 10.07 8.03 2.95
C LYS A 242 10.09 9.58 2.87
N PRO A 243 11.06 10.25 2.23
CA PRO A 243 11.09 11.72 2.17
C PRO A 243 9.92 12.34 1.38
N LEU A 244 9.35 11.60 0.42
CA LEU A 244 8.21 12.04 -0.41
C LEU A 244 6.87 11.52 0.13
N TYR A 245 6.89 10.40 0.86
CA TYR A 245 5.71 9.77 1.44
C TYR A 245 5.37 10.26 2.85
N GLY A 246 6.36 10.62 3.66
CA GLY A 246 6.17 11.24 4.98
C GLY A 246 5.80 10.30 6.13
N LYS A 247 5.36 9.06 5.88
CA LYS A 247 4.99 8.13 6.96
C LYS A 247 6.20 7.74 7.81
N ASN A 248 6.04 7.78 9.14
CA ASN A 248 7.10 7.51 10.12
C ASN A 248 8.33 8.44 10.00
N ALA A 249 8.20 9.58 9.30
CA ALA A 249 9.21 10.64 9.32
C ALA A 249 9.10 11.45 10.62
N LYS A 250 10.24 11.75 11.23
CA LYS A 250 10.27 12.73 12.33
C LYS A 250 10.06 14.13 11.75
N GLU A 251 9.70 15.07 12.61
CA GLU A 251 9.60 16.48 12.25
C GLU A 251 10.90 16.95 11.58
N GLY A 252 10.78 17.54 10.39
CA GLY A 252 11.91 17.99 9.58
C GLY A 252 12.63 16.91 8.76
N GLU A 253 12.33 15.61 8.91
CA GLU A 253 12.98 14.55 8.10
C GLU A 253 12.46 14.46 6.66
N ALA A 254 11.23 14.91 6.40
CA ALA A 254 10.57 14.82 5.10
C ALA A 254 9.94 16.17 4.70
N PRO A 255 10.74 17.23 4.54
CA PRO A 255 10.23 18.59 4.26
C PRO A 255 9.54 18.72 2.90
N HIS A 256 9.82 17.79 1.97
CA HIS A 256 9.27 17.78 0.62
C HIS A 256 8.17 16.72 0.42
N SER A 257 7.65 16.17 1.52
CA SER A 257 6.60 15.15 1.48
C SER A 257 5.36 15.67 0.73
N PHE A 258 4.76 14.79 -0.07
CA PHE A 258 3.45 15.02 -0.66
C PHE A 258 2.33 14.82 0.36
N PHE A 259 2.59 14.06 1.43
CA PHE A 259 1.57 13.58 2.34
C PHE A 259 1.89 13.85 3.81
N GLN A 260 0.83 14.00 4.58
CA GLN A 260 0.84 14.02 6.04
C GLN A 260 0.02 12.84 6.57
N HIS A 261 0.55 12.14 7.56
CA HIS A 261 -0.09 10.93 8.10
C HIS A 261 -0.69 11.20 9.47
N TYR A 262 -1.94 10.82 9.63
CA TYR A 262 -2.67 10.82 10.89
C TYR A 262 -2.82 9.37 11.35
N TYR A 263 -2.86 9.13 12.67
CA TYR A 263 -3.08 7.77 13.17
C TYR A 263 -4.58 7.44 13.17
N GLY A 264 -5.02 6.62 12.20
CA GLY A 264 -6.27 5.85 12.21
C GLY A 264 -6.02 4.39 12.59
N SER A 265 -6.97 3.75 13.27
CA SER A 265 -6.82 2.40 13.84
C SER A 265 -7.74 1.37 13.18
N SER A 266 -7.89 1.41 11.85
CA SER A 266 -8.75 0.48 11.10
C SER A 266 -8.25 -0.97 11.12
N TRP A 267 -6.95 -1.17 11.39
CA TRP A 267 -6.27 -2.46 11.46
C TRP A 267 -6.16 -3.06 12.87
N HIS A 268 -6.39 -2.27 13.91
CA HIS A 268 -5.94 -2.62 15.25
C HIS A 268 -7.11 -3.17 16.09
N SER A 269 -7.22 -4.50 16.14
CA SER A 269 -7.80 -5.21 17.29
C SER A 269 -6.76 -5.34 18.42
N ASP A 270 -7.16 -5.89 19.58
CA ASP A 270 -6.32 -6.02 20.78
C ASP A 270 -4.97 -6.75 20.56
N ASP A 271 -4.85 -7.54 19.48
CA ASP A 271 -3.65 -8.29 19.09
C ASP A 271 -2.55 -7.43 18.43
N ALA A 272 -2.89 -6.24 17.91
CA ALA A 272 -1.90 -5.33 17.32
C ALA A 272 -0.86 -4.84 18.34
N ALA A 273 -1.24 -4.73 19.61
CA ALA A 273 -0.33 -4.40 20.70
C ALA A 273 0.72 -5.50 20.90
N PHE A 274 0.32 -6.78 20.76
CA PHE A 274 1.22 -7.92 20.87
C PHE A 274 2.20 -8.00 19.69
N VAL A 275 1.74 -7.73 18.47
CA VAL A 275 2.62 -7.69 17.28
C VAL A 275 3.57 -6.49 17.33
N THR A 276 3.09 -5.31 17.77
CA THR A 276 3.93 -4.12 17.97
C THR A 276 4.98 -4.36 19.07
N PHE A 277 4.61 -5.06 20.14
CA PHE A 277 5.53 -5.51 21.18
C PHE A 277 6.62 -6.42 20.60
N LEU A 278 6.27 -7.44 19.82
CA LEU A 278 7.24 -8.32 19.17
C LEU A 278 8.17 -7.55 18.21
N GLY A 279 7.63 -6.60 17.42
CA GLY A 279 8.43 -5.79 16.50
C GLY A 279 9.41 -4.84 17.21
N LYS A 280 9.02 -4.27 18.36
CA LYS A 280 9.85 -3.34 19.14
C LYS A 280 10.99 -4.05 19.89
N TRP A 281 10.73 -5.24 20.43
CA TRP A 281 11.72 -5.98 21.23
C TRP A 281 12.49 -7.03 20.43
N GLY A 282 11.95 -7.52 19.32
CA GLY A 282 12.64 -8.44 18.41
C GLY A 282 13.85 -7.81 17.71
N LYS A 283 13.82 -6.49 17.47
CA LYS A 283 14.98 -5.72 16.94
C LYS A 283 16.11 -5.52 17.96
N THR A 284 15.84 -5.68 19.26
CA THR A 284 16.84 -5.48 20.33
C THR A 284 17.54 -6.79 20.71
N VAL A 285 17.04 -7.92 20.22
CA VAL A 285 17.54 -9.27 20.53
C VAL A 285 18.32 -9.89 19.35
N MET A 286 18.29 -9.26 18.17
CA MET A 286 19.25 -9.49 17.08
C MET A 286 20.40 -8.49 17.18
#